data_AF-A0A537U9I9-F1
#
_entry.id   AF-A0A537U9I9-F1
#
_cell.length_a   1.000
_cell.length_b   1.000
_cell.length_c   1.000
_cell.angle_alpha   90.00
_cell.angle_beta   90.00
_cell.angle_gamma   90.00
#
_symmetry.space_group_name_H-M   'P 1'
#
loop_
_entity.id
_entity.type
_entity.pdbx_description
1 polymer ?
#
loop_
_entity_poly.entity_id
_entity_poly.type
_entity_poly.pdbx_seq_one_letter_code
_entity_poly.pdbx_strand_id
1 'polypeptide(L)'
;MPHGRKLAVIGLGYVGLPVAVAFGRQGTPVIGFDIDTARIRELKAGHDRTREVEAHDLRHSTLVFTSDPGELSAADFFIVTVPTPIDQARRPDLTSLLGASATVGKALKKGDIVVYESTV
;
A
#
# COMPACT_ATOMS: atom_id res chain seq x y z
N MET A 1 -23.83 -4.28 7.86
CA MET A 1 -22.94 -3.30 8.51
C MET A 1 -21.77 -3.06 7.58
N PRO A 2 -21.49 -1.83 7.12
CA PRO A 2 -20.18 -1.53 6.57
C PRO A 2 -19.18 -1.64 7.73
N HIS A 3 -18.27 -2.61 7.68
CA HIS A 3 -17.22 -2.70 8.70
C HIS A 3 -16.31 -1.49 8.50
N GLY A 4 -16.34 -0.52 9.44
CA GLY A 4 -15.63 0.76 9.39
C GLY A 4 -14.12 0.63 9.59
N ARG A 5 -13.51 -0.30 8.84
CA ARG A 5 -12.11 -0.66 8.86
C ARG A 5 -11.24 0.42 8.23
N LYS A 6 -10.00 0.49 8.69
CA LYS A 6 -8.97 1.39 8.17
C LYS A 6 -7.98 0.57 7.37
N LEU A 7 -7.97 0.81 6.07
CA LEU A 7 -7.14 0.08 5.12
C LEU A 7 -5.72 0.65 5.12
N ALA A 8 -4.72 -0.21 5.06
CA ALA A 8 -3.37 0.14 4.63
C ALA A 8 -3.03 -0.63 3.35
N VAL A 9 -2.48 0.05 2.34
CA VAL A 9 -1.93 -0.57 1.13
C VAL A 9 -0.42 -0.41 1.16
N ILE A 10 0.31 -1.53 1.12
CA ILE A 10 1.76 -1.60 1.28
C ILE A 10 2.41 -1.80 -0.08
N GLY A 11 3.25 -0.86 -0.47
CA GLY A 11 3.74 -0.69 -1.84
C GLY A 11 2.76 0.15 -2.67
N LEU A 12 3.24 1.21 -3.30
CA LEU A 12 2.45 2.11 -4.14
C LEU A 12 2.97 2.09 -5.57
N GLY A 13 3.27 0.89 -6.06
CA GLY A 13 3.58 0.63 -7.48
C GLY A 13 2.31 0.55 -8.34
N TYR A 14 2.47 -0.07 -9.52
CA TYR A 14 1.42 -0.22 -10.54
C TYR A 14 0.12 -0.85 -10.02
N VAL A 15 0.17 -1.81 -9.07
CA VAL A 15 -1.05 -2.42 -8.51
C VAL A 15 -1.54 -1.68 -7.26
N GLY A 16 -0.65 -1.44 -6.29
CA GLY A 16 -1.02 -0.88 -5.00
C GLY A 16 -1.62 0.53 -5.07
N LEU A 17 -1.13 1.39 -5.95
CA LEU A 17 -1.66 2.75 -6.06
C LEU A 17 -3.11 2.77 -6.57
N PRO A 18 -3.48 2.13 -7.71
CA PRO A 18 -4.88 2.00 -8.12
C PRO A 18 -5.78 1.37 -7.06
N VAL A 19 -5.31 0.35 -6.32
CA VAL A 19 -6.07 -0.25 -5.21
C VAL A 19 -6.35 0.77 -4.11
N ALA A 20 -5.34 1.50 -3.65
CA ALA A 20 -5.49 2.52 -2.60
C ALA A 20 -6.46 3.64 -3.02
N VAL A 21 -6.37 4.08 -4.26
CA VAL A 21 -7.23 5.12 -4.86
C VAL A 21 -8.67 4.62 -5.04
N ALA A 22 -8.87 3.39 -5.50
CA ALA A 22 -10.21 2.81 -5.65
C ALA A 22 -10.95 2.72 -4.31
N PHE A 23 -10.30 2.28 -3.23
CA PHE A 23 -10.91 2.28 -1.90
C PHE A 23 -11.13 3.69 -1.35
N GLY A 24 -10.18 4.61 -1.56
CA GLY A 24 -10.32 6.02 -1.19
C GLY A 24 -11.53 6.69 -1.85
N ARG A 25 -11.72 6.47 -3.16
CA ARG A 25 -12.89 6.93 -3.96
C ARG A 25 -14.23 6.43 -3.41
N GLN A 26 -14.28 5.24 -2.82
CA GLN A 26 -15.48 4.67 -2.18
C GLN A 26 -15.71 5.18 -0.74
N GLY A 27 -14.90 6.13 -0.26
CA GLY A 27 -15.03 6.72 1.07
C GLY A 27 -14.39 5.90 2.19
N THR A 28 -13.67 4.81 1.87
CA THR A 28 -12.91 4.04 2.87
C THR A 28 -11.67 4.82 3.29
N PRO A 29 -11.35 4.97 4.59
CA PRO A 29 -10.07 5.55 5.01
C PRO A 29 -8.91 4.62 4.64
N VAL A 30 -7.96 5.12 3.85
CA VAL A 30 -6.80 4.39 3.33
C VAL A 30 -5.48 5.09 3.67
N ILE A 31 -4.54 4.32 4.21
CA ILE A 31 -3.13 4.66 4.35
C ILE A 31 -2.37 3.99 3.19
N GLY A 32 -1.98 4.76 2.18
CA GLY A 32 -1.02 4.31 1.19
C GLY A 32 0.39 4.42 1.75
N PHE A 33 1.07 3.28 1.94
CA PHE A 33 2.42 3.22 2.49
C PHE A 33 3.44 2.74 1.44
N ASP A 34 4.54 3.46 1.31
CA ASP A 34 5.70 3.04 0.53
C ASP A 34 7.00 3.42 1.26
N ILE A 35 8.03 2.58 1.13
CA ILE A 35 9.36 2.82 1.69
C ILE A 35 10.13 3.88 0.87
N ASP A 36 9.79 4.08 -0.41
CA ASP A 36 10.37 5.14 -1.24
C ASP A 36 9.80 6.52 -0.86
N THR A 37 10.57 7.26 -0.04
CA THR A 37 10.22 8.65 0.33
C THR A 37 10.12 9.61 -0.87
N ALA A 38 10.73 9.30 -2.02
CA ALA A 38 10.54 10.06 -3.26
C ALA A 38 9.17 9.73 -3.89
N ARG A 39 8.78 8.46 -3.94
CA ARG A 39 7.44 8.02 -4.37
C ARG A 39 6.34 8.70 -3.54
N ILE A 40 6.49 8.76 -2.22
CA ILE A 40 5.52 9.46 -1.34
C ILE A 40 5.47 10.97 -1.62
N ARG A 41 6.60 11.62 -1.94
CA ARG A 41 6.64 13.04 -2.30
C ARG A 41 5.95 13.32 -3.64
N GLU A 42 6.16 12.47 -4.65
CA GLU A 42 5.49 12.57 -5.95
C GLU A 42 3.97 12.44 -5.80
N LEU A 43 3.50 11.41 -5.09
CA LEU A 43 2.06 11.18 -4.89
C LEU A 43 1.41 12.33 -4.10
N LYS A 44 2.07 12.88 -3.09
CA LYS A 44 1.62 14.10 -2.37
C LYS A 44 1.61 15.35 -3.26
N ALA A 45 2.49 15.44 -4.26
CA ALA A 45 2.45 16.51 -5.26
C ALA A 45 1.30 16.33 -6.27
N GLY A 46 0.71 15.12 -6.36
CA GLY A 46 -0.27 14.77 -7.37
C GLY A 46 0.36 14.24 -8.67
N HIS A 47 1.56 13.65 -8.59
CA HIS A 47 2.23 13.02 -9.72
C HIS A 47 2.32 11.50 -9.52
N ASP A 48 1.77 10.73 -10.47
CA ASP A 48 2.01 9.30 -10.56
C ASP A 48 3.03 8.97 -11.66
N ARG A 49 4.23 8.50 -11.28
CA ARG A 49 5.23 7.98 -12.24
C ARG A 49 4.81 6.68 -12.95
N THR A 50 3.84 5.91 -12.43
CA THR A 50 3.35 4.69 -13.11
C THR A 50 2.39 5.02 -14.26
N ARG A 51 1.66 6.14 -14.17
CA ARG A 51 0.60 6.59 -15.09
C ARG A 51 -0.67 5.73 -15.05
N GLU A 52 -0.90 5.06 -13.93
CA GLU A 52 -2.12 4.27 -13.67
C GLU A 52 -3.23 5.10 -13.01
N VAL A 53 -2.85 6.25 -12.43
CA VAL A 53 -3.77 7.13 -11.71
C VAL A 53 -3.57 8.58 -12.14
N GLU A 54 -4.68 9.26 -12.43
CA GLU A 54 -4.69 10.68 -12.79
C GLU A 54 -4.42 11.60 -11.59
N ALA A 55 -3.83 12.77 -11.85
CA ALA A 55 -3.43 13.72 -10.79
C ALA A 55 -4.58 14.16 -9.86
N HIS A 56 -5.82 14.15 -10.36
CA HIS A 56 -7.01 14.51 -9.58
C HIS A 56 -7.45 13.41 -8.59
N ASP A 57 -7.12 12.15 -8.88
CA ASP A 57 -7.47 10.98 -8.06
C ASP A 57 -6.48 10.73 -6.91
N LEU A 58 -5.32 11.39 -6.95
CA LEU A 58 -4.36 11.40 -5.84
C LEU A 58 -4.78 12.35 -4.71
N ARG A 59 -5.87 13.12 -4.88
CA ARG A 59 -6.33 14.14 -3.95
C ARG A 59 -7.72 13.79 -3.39
N HIS A 60 -7.76 12.86 -2.46
CA HIS A 60 -8.97 12.46 -1.73
C HIS A 60 -8.79 12.65 -0.22
N SER A 61 -9.84 13.12 0.48
CA SER A 61 -9.80 13.34 1.95
C SER A 61 -9.66 12.04 2.76
N THR A 62 -9.92 10.91 2.11
CA THR A 62 -9.89 9.55 2.66
C THR A 62 -8.61 8.79 2.36
N LEU A 63 -7.71 9.32 1.51
CA LEU A 63 -6.45 8.68 1.14
C LEU A 63 -5.28 9.53 1.63
N VAL A 64 -4.44 8.96 2.50
CA VAL A 64 -3.18 9.57 2.93
C VAL A 64 -2.00 8.75 2.42
N PHE A 65 -0.91 9.42 2.03
CA PHE A 65 0.33 8.77 1.64
C PHE A 65 1.38 8.95 2.74
N THR A 66 2.11 7.89 3.10
CA THR A 66 3.19 7.99 4.09
C THR A 66 4.32 6.99 3.84
N SER A 67 5.50 7.31 4.37
CA SER A 67 6.65 6.40 4.49
C SER A 67 6.99 6.11 5.96
N ASP A 68 6.18 6.59 6.92
CA ASP A 68 6.36 6.29 8.34
C ASP A 68 5.61 4.99 8.70
N PRO A 69 6.31 3.90 9.07
CA PRO A 69 5.66 2.67 9.50
C PRO A 69 4.90 2.82 10.83
N GLY A 70 5.13 3.88 11.61
CA GLY A 70 4.36 4.19 12.82
C GLY A 70 2.88 4.45 12.54
N GLU A 71 2.55 5.08 11.40
CA GLU A 71 1.17 5.38 10.99
C GLU A 71 0.36 4.09 10.70
N LEU A 72 1.02 3.00 10.29
CA LEU A 72 0.37 1.71 10.02
C LEU A 72 -0.35 1.14 11.24
N SER A 73 0.03 1.55 12.46
CA SER A 73 -0.66 1.16 13.69
C SER A 73 -2.13 1.60 13.75
N ALA A 74 -2.53 2.59 12.94
CA ALA A 74 -3.90 3.05 12.83
C ALA A 74 -4.80 2.20 11.90
N ALA A 75 -4.22 1.25 11.15
CA ALA A 75 -4.94 0.33 10.28
C ALA A 75 -5.31 -1.00 10.97
N ASP A 76 -6.32 -1.68 10.43
CA ASP A 76 -6.81 -3.01 10.83
C ASP A 76 -7.01 -3.98 9.63
N PHE A 77 -6.81 -3.49 8.40
CA PHE A 77 -6.78 -4.29 7.18
C PHE A 77 -5.56 -3.88 6.34
N PHE A 78 -4.75 -4.84 5.92
CA PHE A 78 -3.52 -4.61 5.18
C PHE A 78 -3.59 -5.35 3.84
N ILE A 79 -3.32 -4.66 2.72
CA ILE A 79 -3.11 -5.26 1.41
C ILE A 79 -1.64 -5.04 1.03
N VAL A 80 -0.90 -6.11 0.82
CA VAL A 80 0.53 -6.08 0.48
C VAL A 80 0.70 -6.34 -1.00
N THR A 81 1.26 -5.36 -1.74
CA THR A 81 1.42 -5.34 -3.21
C THR A 81 2.88 -5.12 -3.65
N VAL A 82 3.83 -5.63 -2.87
CA VAL A 82 5.26 -5.46 -3.12
C VAL A 82 5.78 -6.47 -4.15
N PRO A 83 6.78 -6.12 -4.97
CA PRO A 83 7.22 -6.96 -6.08
C PRO A 83 7.97 -8.21 -5.62
N THR A 84 7.78 -9.30 -6.36
CA THR A 84 8.51 -10.58 -6.25
C THR A 84 9.28 -10.86 -7.55
N PRO A 85 10.31 -10.06 -7.87
CA PRO A 85 11.00 -10.18 -9.16
C PRO A 85 11.68 -11.55 -9.28
N ILE A 86 11.68 -12.11 -10.49
CA ILE A 86 12.20 -13.45 -10.75
C ILE A 86 13.67 -13.39 -11.20
N ASP A 87 14.52 -14.22 -10.61
CA ASP A 87 15.95 -14.31 -10.94
C ASP A 87 16.22 -15.09 -12.25
N GLN A 88 17.47 -15.11 -12.71
CA GLN A 88 17.88 -15.85 -13.92
C GLN A 88 17.62 -17.37 -13.83
N ALA A 89 17.50 -17.91 -12.61
CA ALA A 89 17.19 -19.32 -12.35
C ALA A 89 15.68 -19.59 -12.19
N ARG A 90 14.82 -18.61 -12.52
CA ARG A 90 13.35 -18.65 -12.40
C ARG A 90 12.83 -18.79 -10.97
N ARG A 91 13.55 -18.25 -9.98
CA ARG A 91 13.14 -18.23 -8.58
C ARG A 91 12.68 -16.82 -8.19
N PRO A 92 11.59 -16.66 -7.42
CA PRO A 92 11.18 -15.35 -6.93
C PRO A 92 12.15 -14.85 -5.84
N ASP A 93 12.59 -13.60 -5.96
CA ASP A 93 13.22 -12.87 -4.87
C ASP A 93 12.13 -12.38 -3.91
N LEU A 94 12.14 -12.93 -2.69
CA LEU A 94 11.16 -12.61 -1.65
C LEU A 94 11.61 -11.47 -0.73
N THR A 95 12.74 -10.80 -1.01
CA THR A 95 13.31 -9.75 -0.14
C THR A 95 12.30 -8.64 0.16
N SER A 96 11.60 -8.12 -0.86
CA SER A 96 10.56 -7.10 -0.68
C SER A 96 9.37 -7.62 0.14
N LEU A 97 8.93 -8.85 -0.12
CA LEU A 97 7.81 -9.50 0.58
C LEU A 97 8.13 -9.67 2.07
N LEU A 98 9.32 -10.20 2.41
CA LEU A 98 9.77 -10.38 3.79
C LEU A 98 9.91 -9.04 4.52
N GLY A 99 10.43 -8.01 3.86
CA GLY A 99 10.52 -6.65 4.41
C GLY A 99 9.15 -6.01 4.69
N ALA A 100 8.19 -6.20 3.78
CA ALA A 100 6.80 -5.76 3.97
C ALA A 100 6.13 -6.52 5.13
N SER A 101 6.25 -7.85 5.19
CA SER A 101 5.71 -8.68 6.27
C SER A 101 6.29 -8.30 7.64
N ALA A 102 7.59 -8.02 7.71
CA ALA A 102 8.24 -7.55 8.95
C ALA A 102 7.82 -6.13 9.37
N THR A 103 7.41 -5.29 8.41
CA THR A 103 6.89 -3.94 8.66
C THR A 103 5.44 -4.00 9.15
N VAL A 104 4.57 -4.70 8.43
CA VAL A 104 3.16 -4.94 8.82
C VAL A 104 3.09 -5.65 10.17
N GLY A 105 3.90 -6.69 10.39
CA GLY A 105 3.92 -7.47 11.63
C GLY A 105 4.18 -6.67 12.91
N LYS A 106 4.84 -5.49 12.82
CA LYS A 106 5.03 -4.58 13.95
C LYS A 106 3.81 -3.70 14.26
N ALA A 107 2.90 -3.54 13.30
CA ALA A 107 1.67 -2.75 13.42
C ALA A 107 0.43 -3.60 13.75
N LEU A 108 0.48 -4.92 13.51
CA LEU A 108 -0.64 -5.84 13.68
C LEU A 108 -1.16 -5.91 15.12
N LYS A 109 -2.49 -5.97 15.23
CA LYS A 109 -3.26 -6.20 16.45
C LYS A 109 -4.13 -7.45 16.28
N LYS A 110 -4.68 -7.95 17.40
CA LYS A 110 -5.55 -9.14 17.40
C LYS A 110 -6.85 -8.84 16.64
N GLY A 111 -7.05 -9.52 15.51
CA GLY A 111 -8.24 -9.40 14.66
C GLY A 111 -8.01 -8.67 13.34
N ASP A 112 -6.82 -8.10 13.14
CA ASP A 112 -6.39 -7.48 11.89
C ASP A 112 -6.32 -8.53 10.77
N ILE A 113 -6.54 -8.10 9.51
CA ILE A 113 -6.41 -8.96 8.32
C ILE A 113 -5.24 -8.50 7.46
N VAL A 114 -4.43 -9.46 6.99
CA VAL A 114 -3.41 -9.23 5.95
C VAL A 114 -3.78 -10.03 4.70
N VAL A 115 -3.90 -9.34 3.58
CA VAL A 115 -4.04 -9.90 2.24
C VAL A 115 -2.73 -9.68 1.51
N TYR A 116 -2.15 -10.75 0.97
CA TYR A 116 -1.02 -10.65 0.05
C TYR A 116 -1.58 -10.72 -1.38
N GLU A 117 -1.31 -9.68 -2.15
CA GLU A 117 -1.62 -9.60 -3.56
C GLU A 117 -0.28 -9.48 -4.29
N SER A 118 0.09 -10.56 -4.95
CA SER A 118 1.34 -10.68 -5.70
C SER A 118 1.20 -11.88 -6.62
N THR A 119 1.73 -11.77 -7.85
CA THR A 119 1.89 -12.93 -8.72
C THR A 119 2.99 -13.83 -8.15
N VAL A 120 2.62 -15.08 -7.83
CA VAL A 120 3.52 -16.13 -7.34
C VAL A 120 4.09 -16.99 -8.46
#